data_AF-A0A136KEG5-F1
#
_entry.id   AF-A0A136KEG5-F1
#
_cell.length_a   1.000
_cell.length_b   1.000
_cell.length_c   1.000
_cell.angle_alpha   90.00
_cell.angle_beta   90.00
_cell.angle_gamma   90.00
#
_symmetry.space_group_name_H-M   'P 1'
#
loop_
_entity.id
_entity.type
_entity.pdbx_description
1 polymer ?
#
loop_
_entity_poly.entity_id
_entity_poly.type
_entity_poly.pdbx_seq_one_letter_code
_entity_poly.pdbx_strand_id
1 'polypeptide(L)'
;MARAKANLPKLGRDLAKAAEAKGLWYSADPVRADGRTSAFRYYETIGEYAEANRAMLTALKGTPDDLALFKAAWTVDQGRQGSLDPNSGERHPYVSPQAYRQELESKAAANADRAMKAEEADVKGLSGSAAELAKATMQSLTKLRSAAEWMAFTPAGDKVARERAEQRGDKVSARPDSTFTQAHAIAYYEFAGSASAKDKLARLKKKVDESAHALEKAGSKLKDAFMEQSEAEQKKFDKKKADLEKELGF
;
A
#
# COMPACT_ATOMS: atom_id res chain seq x y z
N MET A 1 -0.12 28.34 -46.54
CA MET A 1 -0.02 27.38 -45.42
C MET A 1 0.91 27.80 -44.26
N ALA A 2 1.92 28.68 -44.46
CA ALA A 2 2.82 29.12 -43.39
C ALA A 2 2.14 29.90 -42.23
N ARG A 3 1.17 30.77 -42.53
CA ARG A 3 0.39 31.53 -41.51
C ARG A 3 -0.45 30.65 -40.58
N ALA A 4 -0.95 29.52 -41.06
CA ALA A 4 -1.77 28.61 -40.23
C ALA A 4 -0.92 27.89 -39.17
N LYS A 5 0.30 27.47 -39.52
CA LYS A 5 1.25 26.88 -38.57
C LYS A 5 1.75 27.89 -37.53
N ALA A 6 1.90 29.17 -37.91
CA ALA A 6 2.32 30.24 -36.99
C ALA A 6 1.27 30.57 -35.90
N ASN A 7 -0.01 30.28 -36.14
CA ASN A 7 -1.10 30.59 -35.18
C ASN A 7 -1.39 29.44 -34.20
N LEU A 8 -0.85 28.25 -34.42
CA LEU A 8 -1.07 27.07 -33.56
C LEU A 8 -0.63 27.29 -32.11
N PRO A 9 0.53 27.90 -31.81
CA PRO A 9 0.93 28.18 -30.42
C PRO A 9 -0.04 29.14 -29.72
N LYS A 10 -0.53 30.17 -30.42
CA LYS A 10 -1.49 31.13 -29.86
C LYS A 10 -2.82 30.46 -29.51
N LEU A 11 -3.37 29.68 -30.44
CA LEU A 11 -4.60 28.91 -30.19
C LEU A 11 -4.42 27.92 -29.02
N GLY A 12 -3.28 27.23 -28.95
CA GLY A 12 -2.97 26.32 -27.86
C GLY A 12 -2.94 27.02 -26.49
N ARG A 13 -2.32 28.20 -26.39
CA ARG A 13 -2.33 29.02 -25.17
C ARG A 13 -3.74 29.44 -24.76
N ASP A 14 -4.54 29.90 -25.71
CA ASP A 14 -5.90 30.37 -25.43
C ASP A 14 -6.78 29.22 -24.92
N LEU A 15 -6.65 28.03 -25.52
CA LEU A 15 -7.32 26.81 -25.07
C LEU A 15 -6.83 26.36 -23.70
N ALA A 16 -5.51 26.43 -23.44
CA ALA A 16 -4.94 26.12 -22.13
C ALA A 16 -5.52 27.02 -21.05
N LYS A 17 -5.50 28.34 -21.24
CA LYS A 17 -6.08 29.32 -20.30
C LYS A 17 -7.57 29.11 -20.07
N ALA A 18 -8.32 28.75 -21.11
CA ALA A 18 -9.74 28.43 -20.97
C ALA A 18 -9.97 27.15 -20.13
N ALA A 19 -9.06 26.17 -20.21
CA ALA A 19 -9.08 25.00 -19.34
C ALA A 19 -8.72 25.36 -17.89
N GLU A 20 -7.72 26.21 -17.67
CA GLU A 20 -7.34 26.72 -16.33
C GLU A 20 -8.49 27.45 -15.64
N ALA A 21 -9.18 28.34 -16.35
CA ALA A 21 -10.34 29.07 -15.83
C ALA A 21 -11.48 28.15 -15.37
N LYS A 22 -11.52 26.91 -15.87
CA LYS A 22 -12.47 25.87 -15.48
C LYS A 22 -11.92 24.91 -14.44
N GLY A 23 -10.72 25.15 -13.92
CA GLY A 23 -10.02 24.27 -12.97
C GLY A 23 -9.51 22.96 -13.59
N LEU A 24 -9.47 22.85 -14.93
CA LEU A 24 -9.05 21.65 -15.65
C LEU A 24 -7.53 21.60 -15.83
N TRP A 25 -6.81 21.60 -14.72
CA TRP A 25 -5.34 21.69 -14.68
C TRP A 25 -4.65 20.47 -15.28
N TYR A 26 -5.08 19.26 -14.89
CA TYR A 26 -4.54 17.98 -15.34
C TYR A 26 -5.65 16.96 -15.63
N SER A 27 -5.37 16.06 -16.56
CA SER A 27 -6.15 14.86 -16.86
C SER A 27 -5.21 13.77 -17.35
N ALA A 28 -5.35 12.56 -16.80
CA ALA A 28 -4.63 11.39 -17.30
C ALA A 28 -5.06 11.09 -18.74
N ASP A 29 -6.38 11.15 -18.99
CA ASP A 29 -6.97 10.92 -20.31
C ASP A 29 -6.60 12.03 -21.30
N PRO A 30 -6.17 11.69 -22.53
CA PRO A 30 -5.85 12.67 -23.58
C PRO A 30 -7.04 13.58 -23.92
N VAL A 31 -8.24 13.00 -23.91
CA VAL A 31 -9.52 13.67 -24.12
C VAL A 31 -10.45 13.18 -23.02
N ARG A 32 -10.99 14.10 -22.23
CA ARG A 32 -11.96 13.79 -21.18
C ARG A 32 -13.31 13.42 -21.81
N ALA A 33 -14.19 12.83 -21.02
CA ALA A 33 -15.54 12.43 -21.46
C ALA A 33 -16.38 13.58 -22.05
N ASP A 34 -16.06 14.84 -21.75
CA ASP A 34 -16.70 16.04 -22.31
C ASP A 34 -16.06 16.56 -23.61
N GLY A 35 -15.14 15.80 -24.20
CA GLY A 35 -14.40 16.19 -25.40
C GLY A 35 -13.33 17.27 -25.16
N ARG A 36 -13.12 17.70 -23.91
CA ARG A 36 -12.12 18.71 -23.53
C ARG A 36 -10.84 18.04 -23.04
N THR A 37 -9.70 18.73 -23.17
CA THR A 37 -8.43 18.28 -22.57
C THR A 37 -8.01 19.23 -21.44
N SER A 38 -6.92 18.91 -20.77
CA SER A 38 -6.40 19.69 -19.64
C SER A 38 -5.45 20.79 -20.09
N ALA A 39 -5.30 21.83 -19.27
CA ALA A 39 -4.32 22.89 -19.48
C ALA A 39 -2.90 22.32 -19.67
N PHE A 40 -2.51 21.35 -18.84
CA PHE A 40 -1.25 20.61 -18.97
C PHE A 40 -1.06 20.06 -20.39
N ARG A 41 -2.05 19.36 -20.95
CA ARG A 41 -1.95 18.74 -22.28
C ARG A 41 -1.82 19.76 -23.41
N TYR A 42 -2.54 20.88 -23.31
CA TYR A 42 -2.40 21.96 -24.30
C TYR A 42 -0.99 22.56 -24.29
N TYR A 43 -0.45 22.85 -23.11
CA TYR A 43 0.91 23.36 -22.97
C TYR A 43 1.97 22.35 -23.42
N GLU A 44 1.82 21.07 -23.08
CA GLU A 44 2.70 19.99 -23.58
C GLU A 44 2.71 19.94 -25.11
N THR A 45 1.54 20.04 -25.74
CA THR A 45 1.38 19.89 -27.20
C THR A 45 2.08 21.02 -27.97
N ILE A 46 2.08 22.23 -27.41
CA ILE A 46 2.73 23.40 -28.04
C ILE A 46 4.19 23.60 -27.61
N GLY A 47 4.72 22.73 -26.74
CA GLY A 47 6.10 22.80 -26.26
C GLY A 47 6.34 23.82 -25.15
N GLU A 48 5.29 24.33 -24.49
CA GLU A 48 5.40 25.28 -23.38
C GLU A 48 5.54 24.55 -22.05
N TYR A 49 6.64 23.82 -21.91
CA TYR A 49 6.88 22.91 -20.79
C TYR A 49 6.94 23.60 -19.41
N ALA A 50 7.33 24.87 -19.35
CA ALA A 50 7.28 25.65 -18.11
C ALA A 50 5.83 25.87 -17.63
N GLU A 51 4.92 26.21 -18.53
CA GLU A 51 3.50 26.37 -18.22
C GLU A 51 2.82 25.02 -17.95
N ALA A 52 3.21 23.97 -18.66
CA ALA A 52 2.77 22.60 -18.35
C ALA A 52 3.19 22.20 -16.92
N ASN A 53 4.43 22.47 -16.53
CA ASN A 53 4.92 22.23 -15.17
C ASN A 53 4.11 23.04 -14.14
N ARG A 54 3.79 24.31 -14.41
CA ARG A 54 2.94 25.12 -13.53
C ARG A 54 1.53 24.53 -13.39
N ALA A 55 0.90 24.14 -14.49
CA ALA A 55 -0.43 23.52 -14.48
C ALA A 55 -0.41 22.21 -13.66
N MET A 56 0.61 21.36 -13.83
CA MET A 56 0.79 20.14 -13.06
C MET A 56 0.94 20.41 -11.56
N LEU A 57 1.82 21.35 -11.17
CA LEU A 57 1.98 21.71 -9.75
C LEU A 57 0.70 22.31 -9.16
N THR A 58 -0.08 23.04 -9.96
CA THR A 58 -1.36 23.61 -9.53
C THR A 58 -2.39 22.49 -9.29
N ALA A 59 -2.45 21.48 -10.16
CA ALA A 59 -3.26 20.28 -9.94
C ALA A 59 -2.87 19.59 -8.62
N LEU A 60 -1.56 19.37 -8.40
CA LEU A 60 -1.01 18.79 -7.17
C LEU A 60 -1.21 19.65 -5.91
N LYS A 61 -1.54 20.93 -6.04
CA LYS A 61 -1.94 21.77 -4.90
C LYS A 61 -3.41 21.55 -4.54
N GLY A 62 -4.26 21.29 -5.54
CA GLY A 62 -5.68 20.96 -5.33
C GLY A 62 -5.92 19.55 -4.79
N THR A 63 -5.06 18.59 -5.14
CA THR A 63 -5.12 17.19 -4.67
C THR A 63 -3.76 16.75 -4.10
N PRO A 64 -3.36 17.27 -2.93
CA PRO A 64 -2.00 17.14 -2.42
C PRO A 64 -1.58 15.72 -2.01
N ASP A 65 -2.54 14.82 -1.81
CA ASP A 65 -2.39 13.42 -1.42
C ASP A 65 -2.64 12.42 -2.56
N ASP A 66 -2.91 12.91 -3.78
CA ASP A 66 -3.07 12.07 -4.97
C ASP A 66 -1.71 11.54 -5.46
N LEU A 67 -1.37 10.34 -5.01
CA LEU A 67 -0.15 9.65 -5.40
C LEU A 67 -0.09 9.33 -6.91
N ALA A 68 -1.22 9.08 -7.56
CA ALA A 68 -1.25 8.78 -8.99
C ALA A 68 -0.89 10.02 -9.82
N LEU A 69 -1.49 11.17 -9.48
CA LEU A 69 -1.12 12.45 -10.06
C LEU A 69 0.34 12.80 -9.78
N PHE A 70 0.82 12.55 -8.56
CA PHE A 70 2.22 12.78 -8.22
C PHE A 70 3.17 11.92 -9.04
N LYS A 71 2.88 10.62 -9.19
CA LYS A 71 3.66 9.70 -10.04
C LYS A 71 3.71 10.21 -11.48
N ALA A 72 2.60 10.70 -12.02
CA ALA A 72 2.58 11.29 -13.35
C ALA A 72 3.49 12.54 -13.44
N ALA A 73 3.43 13.44 -12.45
CA ALA A 73 4.28 14.62 -12.39
C ALA A 73 5.78 14.27 -12.29
N TRP A 74 6.12 13.21 -11.55
CA TRP A 74 7.48 12.69 -11.41
C TRP A 74 7.97 12.03 -12.71
N THR A 75 7.14 11.23 -13.38
CA THR A 75 7.50 10.65 -14.69
C THR A 75 7.75 11.73 -15.74
N VAL A 76 6.95 12.80 -15.74
CA VAL A 76 7.14 13.96 -16.62
C VAL A 76 8.50 14.63 -16.36
N ASP A 77 8.92 14.74 -15.10
CA ASP A 77 10.24 15.29 -14.75
C ASP A 77 11.40 14.48 -15.33
N GLN A 78 11.27 13.15 -15.30
CA GLN A 78 12.36 12.22 -15.63
C GLN A 78 12.42 11.86 -17.13
N GLY A 79 11.31 11.97 -17.86
CA GLY A 79 11.16 11.38 -19.19
C GLY A 79 10.82 12.35 -20.33
N ARG A 80 10.64 13.65 -20.06
CA ARG A 80 10.21 14.59 -21.11
C ARG A 80 11.33 14.87 -22.11
N GLN A 81 10.99 14.80 -23.40
CA GLN A 81 11.88 15.20 -24.49
C GLN A 81 11.74 16.70 -24.80
N GLY A 82 12.86 17.37 -25.01
CA GLY A 82 12.93 18.77 -25.39
C GLY A 82 12.51 19.02 -26.84
N SER A 83 12.53 20.30 -27.22
CA SER A 83 12.34 20.70 -28.61
C SER A 83 13.49 20.18 -29.49
N LEU A 84 13.25 20.02 -30.80
CA LEU A 84 14.33 19.76 -31.75
C LEU A 84 15.31 20.92 -31.73
N ASP A 85 16.59 20.60 -31.63
CA ASP A 85 17.67 21.55 -31.92
C ASP A 85 17.57 21.92 -33.41
N PRO A 86 17.43 23.21 -33.76
CA PRO A 86 17.25 23.65 -35.14
C PRO A 86 18.52 23.51 -36.00
N ASN A 87 19.70 23.34 -35.39
CA ASN A 87 20.98 23.21 -36.07
C ASN A 87 21.40 21.75 -36.26
N SER A 88 21.20 20.89 -35.25
CA SER A 88 21.59 19.48 -35.31
C SER A 88 20.44 18.54 -35.70
N GLY A 89 19.18 18.98 -35.56
CA GLY A 89 18.01 18.14 -35.73
C GLY A 89 17.80 17.14 -34.58
N GLU A 90 18.67 17.13 -33.58
CA GLU A 90 18.58 16.23 -32.43
C GLU A 90 17.54 16.70 -31.42
N ARG A 91 16.93 15.76 -30.69
CA ARG A 91 16.12 16.07 -29.51
C ARG A 91 16.96 15.84 -28.26
N HIS A 92 17.18 16.90 -27.49
CA HIS A 92 17.77 16.77 -26.17
C HIS A 92 16.68 16.54 -25.11
N PRO A 93 16.95 15.76 -24.05
CA PRO A 93 16.02 15.65 -22.92
C PRO A 93 15.68 17.03 -22.36
N TYR A 94 14.40 17.26 -22.06
CA TYR A 94 14.00 18.47 -21.37
C TYR A 94 14.31 18.33 -19.89
N VAL A 95 15.12 19.23 -19.36
CA VAL A 95 15.41 19.30 -17.92
C VAL A 95 14.41 20.25 -17.28
N SER A 96 13.54 19.74 -16.42
CA SER A 96 12.63 20.60 -15.65
C SER A 96 13.39 21.63 -14.81
N PRO A 97 12.79 22.81 -14.56
CA PRO A 97 13.36 23.79 -13.65
C PRO A 97 13.61 23.21 -12.26
N GLN A 98 14.70 23.64 -11.61
CA GLN A 98 15.05 23.17 -10.27
C GLN A 98 13.92 23.38 -9.25
N ALA A 99 13.22 24.50 -9.32
CA ALA A 99 12.08 24.80 -8.47
C ALA A 99 10.95 23.76 -8.60
N TYR A 100 10.71 23.22 -9.81
CA TYR A 100 9.71 22.18 -10.02
C TYR A 100 10.09 20.88 -9.31
N ARG A 101 11.36 20.48 -9.40
CA ARG A 101 11.87 19.29 -8.71
C ARG A 101 11.82 19.43 -7.19
N GLN A 102 12.24 20.58 -6.67
CA GLN A 102 12.18 20.87 -5.23
C GLN A 102 10.75 20.81 -4.69
N GLU A 103 9.77 21.31 -5.45
CA GLU A 103 8.34 21.20 -5.07
C GLU A 103 7.86 19.75 -5.05
N LEU A 104 8.27 18.91 -6.01
CA LEU A 104 7.93 17.49 -6.02
C LEU A 104 8.60 16.74 -4.84
N GLU A 105 9.89 16.95 -4.62
CA GLU A 105 10.63 16.37 -3.49
C GLU A 105 10.01 16.78 -2.14
N SER A 106 9.68 18.08 -1.99
CA SER A 106 9.03 18.59 -0.79
C SER A 106 7.66 17.96 -0.57
N LYS A 107 6.87 17.75 -1.63
CA LYS A 107 5.55 17.09 -1.54
C LYS A 107 5.68 15.61 -1.16
N ALA A 108 6.64 14.90 -1.75
CA ALA A 108 6.91 13.51 -1.38
C ALA A 108 7.29 13.39 0.09
N ALA A 109 8.24 14.22 0.55
CA ALA A 109 8.67 14.24 1.94
C ALA A 109 7.53 14.59 2.90
N ALA A 110 6.72 15.61 2.58
CA ALA A 110 5.61 16.04 3.44
C ALA A 110 4.50 14.98 3.55
N ASN A 111 4.16 14.29 2.45
CA ASN A 111 3.16 13.22 2.49
C ASN A 111 3.68 11.97 3.20
N ALA A 112 4.95 11.61 2.98
CA ALA A 112 5.61 10.54 3.74
C ALA A 112 5.60 10.82 5.25
N ASP A 113 6.01 12.02 5.66
CA ASP A 113 6.00 12.45 7.07
C ASP A 113 4.58 12.44 7.67
N ARG A 114 3.59 12.95 6.92
CA ARG A 114 2.17 12.91 7.34
C ARG A 114 1.70 11.47 7.57
N ALA A 115 1.99 10.56 6.66
CA ALA A 115 1.60 9.15 6.79
C ALA A 115 2.31 8.48 7.99
N MET A 116 3.60 8.76 8.20
CA MET A 116 4.37 8.25 9.33
C MET A 116 3.86 8.77 10.68
N LYS A 117 3.51 10.05 10.77
CA LYS A 117 2.90 10.64 11.99
C LYS A 117 1.50 10.09 12.24
N ALA A 118 0.70 9.92 11.20
CA ALA A 118 -0.63 9.33 11.34
C ALA A 118 -0.58 7.86 11.78
N GLU A 119 0.49 7.13 11.45
CA GLU A 119 0.72 5.76 11.93
C GLU A 119 0.90 5.68 13.44
N GLU A 120 1.59 6.66 14.04
CA GLU A 120 1.90 6.65 15.47
C GLU A 120 0.65 6.61 16.36
N ALA A 121 -0.47 7.14 15.87
CA ALA A 121 -1.76 7.05 16.57
C ALA A 121 -2.28 5.60 16.68
N ASP A 122 -2.03 4.75 15.69
CA ASP A 122 -2.50 3.37 15.67
C ASP A 122 -1.65 2.46 16.56
N VAL A 123 -0.40 2.83 16.82
CA VAL A 123 0.58 2.03 17.59
C VAL A 123 0.09 1.72 19.00
N LYS A 124 -0.75 2.59 19.57
CA LYS A 124 -1.36 2.39 20.89
C LYS A 124 -2.25 1.14 20.90
N GLY A 125 -3.02 0.92 19.83
CA GLY A 125 -3.91 -0.24 19.71
C GLY A 125 -3.18 -1.58 19.58
N LEU A 126 -1.89 -1.59 19.24
CA LEU A 126 -1.08 -2.82 19.19
C LEU A 126 -0.89 -3.48 20.57
N SER A 127 -1.15 -2.75 21.65
CA SER A 127 -1.12 -3.26 23.03
C SER A 127 -2.52 -3.55 23.59
N GLY A 128 -3.58 -3.32 22.81
CA GLY A 128 -4.96 -3.53 23.23
C GLY A 128 -5.44 -4.98 23.13
N SER A 129 -6.75 -5.14 23.19
CA SER A 129 -7.46 -6.41 22.94
C SER A 129 -7.17 -6.97 21.54
N ALA A 130 -7.53 -8.24 21.29
CA ALA A 130 -7.32 -8.87 19.98
C ALA A 130 -7.98 -8.10 18.83
N ALA A 131 -9.19 -7.57 19.05
CA ALA A 131 -9.91 -6.77 18.06
C ALA A 131 -9.21 -5.42 17.79
N GLU A 132 -8.71 -4.75 18.83
CA GLU A 132 -7.95 -3.50 18.70
C GLU A 132 -6.61 -3.72 18.02
N LEU A 133 -5.92 -4.83 18.35
CA LEU A 133 -4.67 -5.22 17.71
C LEU A 133 -4.87 -5.46 16.22
N ALA A 134 -5.91 -6.20 15.83
CA ALA A 134 -6.19 -6.48 14.42
C ALA A 134 -6.43 -5.19 13.64
N LYS A 135 -7.30 -4.31 14.17
CA LYS A 135 -7.58 -3.00 13.57
C LYS A 135 -6.32 -2.13 13.48
N ALA A 136 -5.58 -2.00 14.58
CA ALA A 136 -4.35 -1.20 14.65
C ALA A 136 -3.29 -1.72 13.70
N THR A 137 -3.16 -3.04 13.56
CA THR A 137 -2.22 -3.66 12.61
C THR A 137 -2.55 -3.31 11.18
N MET A 138 -3.82 -3.45 10.78
CA MET A 138 -4.25 -3.08 9.42
C MET A 138 -4.02 -1.59 9.14
N GLN A 139 -4.40 -0.72 10.08
CA GLN A 139 -4.27 0.73 9.91
C GLN A 139 -2.81 1.18 9.86
N SER A 140 -1.97 0.69 10.78
CA SER A 140 -0.54 1.01 10.81
C SER A 140 0.16 0.53 9.53
N LEU A 141 -0.06 -0.72 9.10
CA LEU A 141 0.54 -1.24 7.86
C LEU A 141 0.13 -0.46 6.62
N THR A 142 -1.15 -0.08 6.49
CA THR A 142 -1.61 0.76 5.38
C THR A 142 -0.87 2.10 5.36
N LYS A 143 -0.69 2.73 6.52
CA LYS A 143 0.02 4.01 6.62
C LYS A 143 1.52 3.87 6.37
N LEU A 144 2.16 2.81 6.87
CA LEU A 144 3.58 2.54 6.58
C LEU A 144 3.83 2.25 5.09
N ARG A 145 2.93 1.52 4.44
CA ARG A 145 2.98 1.28 2.99
C ARG A 145 2.82 2.57 2.20
N SER A 146 1.82 3.37 2.56
CA SER A 146 1.62 4.68 1.93
C SER A 146 2.84 5.59 2.13
N ALA A 147 3.41 5.63 3.33
CA ALA A 147 4.65 6.36 3.60
C ALA A 147 5.79 5.86 2.70
N ALA A 148 5.98 4.54 2.59
CA ALA A 148 7.00 3.94 1.72
C ALA A 148 6.80 4.31 0.24
N GLU A 149 5.56 4.31 -0.25
CA GLU A 149 5.26 4.73 -1.63
C GLU A 149 5.67 6.18 -1.90
N TRP A 150 5.46 7.08 -0.94
CA TRP A 150 5.92 8.47 -1.05
C TRP A 150 7.43 8.60 -0.89
N MET A 151 8.03 7.84 0.04
CA MET A 151 9.47 7.85 0.29
C MET A 151 10.30 7.32 -0.89
N ALA A 152 9.71 6.53 -1.78
CA ALA A 152 10.36 6.07 -3.02
C ALA A 152 10.83 7.24 -3.92
N PHE A 153 10.27 8.44 -3.73
CA PHE A 153 10.63 9.67 -4.45
C PHE A 153 11.54 10.60 -3.63
N THR A 154 12.12 10.09 -2.54
CA THR A 154 13.06 10.83 -1.70
C THR A 154 14.44 10.15 -1.72
N PRO A 155 15.55 10.88 -1.52
CA PRO A 155 16.89 10.29 -1.53
C PRO A 155 17.11 9.18 -0.49
N ALA A 156 16.40 9.25 0.65
CA ALA A 156 16.53 8.30 1.74
C ALA A 156 15.82 6.95 1.48
N GLY A 157 14.90 6.91 0.51
CA GLY A 157 14.06 5.75 0.22
C GLY A 157 13.15 5.35 1.40
N ASP A 158 12.56 4.16 1.31
CA ASP A 158 11.55 3.66 2.25
C ASP A 158 12.11 3.00 3.52
N LYS A 159 13.44 3.11 3.75
CA LYS A 159 14.15 2.42 4.83
C LYS A 159 13.51 2.67 6.20
N VAL A 160 13.19 3.92 6.53
CA VAL A 160 12.62 4.28 7.84
C VAL A 160 11.23 3.67 8.05
N ALA A 161 10.40 3.61 7.01
CA ALA A 161 9.08 2.97 7.10
C ALA A 161 9.21 1.45 7.33
N ARG A 162 10.18 0.80 6.68
CA ARG A 162 10.48 -0.63 6.88
C ARG A 162 11.04 -0.93 8.26
N GLU A 163 11.93 -0.10 8.77
CA GLU A 163 12.47 -0.22 10.14
C GLU A 163 11.36 -0.07 11.18
N ARG A 164 10.44 0.90 11.02
CA ARG A 164 9.27 1.02 11.89
C ARG A 164 8.40 -0.23 11.83
N ALA A 165 8.18 -0.80 10.65
CA ALA A 165 7.43 -2.04 10.52
C ALA A 165 8.08 -3.18 11.32
N GLU A 166 9.40 -3.36 11.22
CA GLU A 166 10.10 -4.36 12.02
C GLU A 166 9.90 -4.13 13.53
N GLN A 167 10.01 -2.88 14.00
CA GLN A 167 9.74 -2.53 15.40
C GLN A 167 8.30 -2.84 15.84
N ARG A 168 7.31 -2.67 14.95
CA ARG A 168 5.92 -3.06 15.24
C ARG A 168 5.77 -4.58 15.30
N GLY A 169 6.42 -5.30 14.39
CA GLY A 169 6.50 -6.77 14.41
C GLY A 169 7.09 -7.27 15.73
N ASP A 170 8.19 -6.67 16.19
CA ASP A 170 8.84 -6.98 17.45
C ASP A 170 7.87 -6.77 18.63
N LYS A 171 7.22 -5.59 18.68
CA LYS A 171 6.23 -5.25 19.72
C LYS A 171 5.07 -6.25 19.78
N VAL A 172 4.53 -6.66 18.63
CA VAL A 172 3.41 -7.61 18.58
C VAL A 172 3.89 -9.02 18.95
N SER A 173 5.06 -9.45 18.47
CA SER A 173 5.60 -10.79 18.74
C SER A 173 5.96 -11.01 20.21
N ALA A 174 6.26 -9.95 20.95
CA ALA A 174 6.57 -9.99 22.38
C ALA A 174 5.33 -10.13 23.28
N ARG A 175 4.11 -10.12 22.73
CA ARG A 175 2.89 -10.23 23.52
C ARG A 175 2.74 -11.63 24.15
N PRO A 176 2.22 -11.72 25.39
CA PRO A 176 2.05 -12.99 26.09
C PRO A 176 0.95 -13.87 25.47
N ASP A 177 -0.03 -13.29 24.77
CA ASP A 177 -1.13 -13.98 24.07
C ASP A 177 -0.73 -14.53 22.69
N SER A 178 0.53 -14.98 22.56
CA SER A 178 1.26 -15.01 21.29
C SER A 178 0.67 -15.89 20.18
N THR A 179 -0.12 -16.93 20.47
CA THR A 179 -0.53 -17.89 19.43
C THR A 179 -1.48 -17.26 18.39
N PHE A 180 -2.37 -16.37 18.82
CA PHE A 180 -3.35 -15.72 17.92
C PHE A 180 -2.87 -14.38 17.37
N THR A 181 -1.86 -13.77 17.99
CA THR A 181 -1.35 -12.44 17.62
C THR A 181 -0.15 -12.49 16.69
N GLN A 182 0.48 -13.66 16.53
CA GLN A 182 1.64 -13.86 15.65
C GLN A 182 1.36 -13.57 14.16
N ALA A 183 0.15 -13.80 13.67
CA ALA A 183 -0.22 -13.46 12.28
C ALA A 183 -0.05 -11.96 11.99
N HIS A 184 -0.28 -11.10 12.97
CA HIS A 184 -0.07 -9.65 12.84
C HIS A 184 1.42 -9.29 12.81
N ALA A 185 2.26 -9.95 13.62
CA ALA A 185 3.70 -9.77 13.56
C ALA A 185 4.29 -10.21 12.22
N ILE A 186 3.80 -11.33 11.66
CA ILE A 186 4.17 -11.82 10.32
C ILE A 186 3.96 -10.73 9.26
N ALA A 187 2.79 -10.09 9.24
CA ALA A 187 2.46 -9.06 8.26
C ALA A 187 3.43 -7.85 8.32
N TYR A 188 3.89 -7.48 9.52
CA TYR A 188 4.92 -6.46 9.69
C TYR A 188 6.28 -6.88 9.17
N TYR A 189 6.74 -8.09 9.50
CA TYR A 189 8.04 -8.57 9.02
C TYR A 189 8.08 -8.78 7.51
N GLU A 190 6.97 -9.23 6.91
CA GLU A 190 6.84 -9.34 5.45
C GLU A 190 7.00 -7.99 4.76
N PHE A 191 6.40 -6.94 5.32
CA PHE A 191 6.57 -5.58 4.79
C PHE A 191 7.97 -5.02 5.05
N ALA A 192 8.53 -5.23 6.25
CA ALA A 192 9.88 -4.78 6.60
C ALA A 192 10.94 -5.34 5.64
N GLY A 193 10.94 -6.65 5.41
CA GLY A 193 11.77 -7.32 4.41
C GLY A 193 13.29 -7.26 4.64
N SER A 194 13.74 -6.73 5.78
CA SER A 194 15.14 -6.75 6.20
C SER A 194 15.63 -8.19 6.43
N ALA A 195 16.95 -8.45 6.41
CA ALA A 195 17.48 -9.78 6.70
C ALA A 195 17.03 -10.29 8.08
N SER A 196 17.11 -9.42 9.09
CA SER A 196 16.58 -9.66 10.44
C SER A 196 15.09 -9.99 10.43
N ALA A 197 14.27 -9.19 9.74
CA ALA A 197 12.83 -9.43 9.64
C ALA A 197 12.50 -10.76 8.95
N LYS A 198 13.26 -11.14 7.91
CA LYS A 198 13.10 -12.44 7.24
C LYS A 198 13.41 -13.62 8.16
N ASP A 199 14.46 -13.52 8.97
CA ASP A 199 14.80 -14.55 9.95
C ASP A 199 13.72 -14.66 11.04
N LYS A 200 13.23 -13.52 11.55
CA LYS A 200 12.11 -13.47 12.51
C LYS A 200 10.83 -14.06 11.92
N LEU A 201 10.52 -13.73 10.67
CA LEU A 201 9.40 -14.26 9.91
C LEU A 201 9.47 -15.79 9.77
N ALA A 202 10.63 -16.32 9.39
CA ALA A 202 10.83 -17.77 9.26
C ALA A 202 10.62 -18.51 10.59
N ARG A 203 11.18 -17.97 11.69
CA ARG A 203 10.99 -18.52 13.04
C ARG A 203 9.53 -18.50 13.46
N LEU A 204 8.81 -17.41 13.17
CA LEU A 204 7.40 -17.27 13.49
C LEU A 204 6.51 -18.22 12.69
N LYS A 205 6.73 -18.34 11.38
CA LYS A 205 5.99 -19.30 10.54
C LYS A 205 6.15 -20.73 11.06
N LYS A 206 7.38 -21.15 11.36
CA LYS A 206 7.64 -22.45 11.98
C LYS A 206 6.89 -22.64 13.30
N LYS A 207 6.89 -21.63 14.18
CA LYS A 207 6.18 -21.70 15.47
C LYS A 207 4.66 -21.80 15.31
N VAL A 208 4.09 -21.08 14.34
CA VAL A 208 2.66 -21.15 14.01
C VAL A 208 2.30 -22.54 13.48
N ASP A 209 3.12 -23.09 12.57
CA ASP A 209 2.91 -24.44 12.00
C ASP A 209 3.00 -25.53 13.09
N GLU A 210 4.00 -25.45 13.97
CA GLU A 210 4.15 -26.36 15.12
C GLU A 210 2.95 -26.25 16.08
N SER A 211 2.44 -25.04 16.32
CA SER A 211 1.26 -24.81 17.17
C SER A 211 -0.01 -25.36 16.54
N ALA A 212 -0.18 -25.22 15.22
CA ALA A 212 -1.30 -25.77 14.47
C ALA A 212 -1.29 -27.30 14.51
N HIS A 213 -0.13 -27.93 14.28
CA HIS A 213 0.02 -29.39 14.40
C HIS A 213 -0.21 -29.90 15.83
N ALA A 214 0.23 -29.16 16.86
CA ALA A 214 -0.03 -29.54 18.24
C ALA A 214 -1.53 -29.49 18.57
N LEU A 215 -2.25 -28.48 18.09
CA LEU A 215 -3.71 -28.36 18.23
C LEU A 215 -4.44 -29.48 17.50
N GLU A 216 -4.01 -29.82 16.28
CA GLU A 216 -4.57 -30.92 15.50
C GLU A 216 -4.42 -32.26 16.24
N LYS A 217 -3.21 -32.54 16.76
CA LYS A 217 -2.92 -33.75 17.52
C LYS A 217 -3.68 -33.81 18.85
N ALA A 218 -3.90 -32.68 19.52
CA ALA A 218 -4.71 -32.62 20.73
C ALA A 218 -6.20 -32.88 20.40
N GLY A 219 -6.70 -32.30 19.31
CA GLY A 219 -8.06 -32.53 18.82
C GLY A 219 -8.32 -33.97 18.38
N SER A 220 -7.34 -34.62 17.72
CA SER A 220 -7.45 -36.04 17.36
C SER A 220 -7.52 -36.93 18.59
N LYS A 221 -6.63 -36.73 19.57
CA LYS A 221 -6.63 -37.48 20.83
C LYS A 221 -7.93 -37.34 21.62
N LEU A 222 -8.51 -36.14 21.64
CA LEU A 222 -9.82 -35.91 22.27
C LEU A 222 -10.92 -36.69 21.57
N LYS A 223 -10.96 -36.69 20.24
CA LYS A 223 -11.93 -37.49 19.47
C LYS A 223 -11.76 -38.99 19.74
N ASP A 224 -10.52 -39.48 19.74
CA ASP A 224 -10.22 -40.89 20.00
C ASP A 224 -10.68 -41.29 21.41
N ALA A 225 -10.40 -40.46 22.43
CA ALA A 225 -10.85 -40.70 23.80
C ALA A 225 -12.38 -40.72 23.94
N PHE A 226 -13.09 -39.84 23.23
CA PHE A 226 -14.56 -39.85 23.19
C PHE A 226 -15.12 -41.12 22.53
N MET A 227 -14.50 -41.58 21.44
CA MET A 227 -14.91 -42.81 20.76
C MET A 227 -14.68 -44.04 21.64
N GLU A 228 -13.51 -44.15 22.28
CA GLU A 228 -13.20 -45.24 23.22
C GLU A 228 -14.16 -45.29 24.41
N GLN A 229 -14.50 -44.12 24.98
CA GLN A 229 -15.46 -44.03 26.07
C GLN A 229 -16.87 -44.45 25.61
N SER A 230 -17.31 -43.98 24.45
CA SER A 230 -18.62 -44.34 23.86
C SER A 230 -18.73 -45.85 23.59
N GLU A 231 -17.67 -46.47 23.05
CA GLU A 231 -17.65 -47.92 22.80
C GLU A 231 -17.67 -48.74 24.11
N ALA A 232 -16.95 -48.27 25.13
CA ALA A 232 -16.94 -48.93 26.44
C ALA A 232 -18.30 -48.82 27.16
N GLU A 233 -18.99 -47.69 27.03
CA GLU A 233 -20.35 -47.49 27.56
C GLU A 233 -21.38 -48.33 26.81
N GLN A 234 -21.29 -48.41 25.47
CA GLN A 234 -22.16 -49.25 24.65
C GLN A 234 -22.01 -50.74 25.02
N LYS A 235 -20.78 -51.25 25.14
CA LYS A 235 -20.53 -52.64 25.56
C LYS A 235 -21.07 -52.95 26.96
N LYS A 236 -20.99 -52.00 27.89
CA LYS A 236 -21.58 -52.15 29.23
C LYS A 236 -23.11 -52.19 29.18
N PHE A 237 -23.71 -51.37 28.32
CA PHE A 237 -25.15 -51.36 28.09
C PHE A 237 -25.63 -52.67 27.48
N ASP A 238 -24.98 -53.13 26.41
CA ASP A 238 -25.32 -54.39 25.73
C ASP A 238 -25.17 -55.59 26.66
N LYS A 239 -24.12 -55.62 27.50
CA LYS A 239 -23.94 -56.66 28.51
C LYS A 239 -25.05 -56.64 29.57
N LYS A 240 -25.39 -55.48 30.12
CA LYS A 240 -26.50 -55.34 31.08
C LYS A 240 -27.83 -55.75 30.47
N LYS A 241 -28.05 -55.41 29.20
CA LYS A 241 -29.25 -55.80 28.46
C LYS A 241 -29.33 -57.31 28.30
N ALA A 242 -28.24 -57.97 27.88
CA ALA A 242 -28.19 -59.41 27.74
C ALA A 242 -28.36 -60.16 29.08
N ASP A 243 -27.77 -59.63 30.17
CA ASP A 243 -27.95 -60.19 31.51
C ASP A 243 -29.42 -60.07 31.97
N LEU A 244 -30.08 -58.93 31.69
CA LEU A 244 -31.51 -58.70 31.96
C LEU A 244 -32.43 -59.61 31.14
N GLU A 245 -32.16 -59.79 29.84
CA GLU A 245 -32.93 -60.69 28.96
C GLU A 245 -32.84 -62.14 29.47
N LYS A 246 -31.67 -62.54 29.97
CA LYS A 246 -31.42 -63.87 30.53
C LYS A 246 -32.13 -64.09 31.88
N GLU A 247 -32.23 -63.06 32.72
CA GLU A 247 -32.96 -63.12 34.01
C GLU A 247 -34.49 -63.08 33.82
N LEU A 248 -34.97 -62.39 32.78
CA LEU A 248 -36.40 -62.23 32.51
C LEU A 248 -37.01 -63.33 31.62
N GLY A 249 -36.18 -64.24 31.09
CA GLY A 249 -36.64 -65.45 30.40
C GLY A 249 -37.20 -65.23 28.99
N PHE A 250 -36.68 -64.22 28.26
CA PHE A 250 -36.90 -64.07 26.82
C PHE A 250 -35.86 -64.84 26.01
#